data_AF-A0A4R5H218-F1
#
_entry.id   AF-A0A4R5H218-F1
#
_cell.length_a   1.000
_cell.length_b   1.000
_cell.length_c   1.000
_cell.angle_alpha   90.00
_cell.angle_beta   90.00
_cell.angle_gamma   90.00
#
_symmetry.space_group_name_H-M   'P 1'
#
loop_
_entity.id
_entity.type
_entity.pdbx_description
1 polymer ?
#
loop_
_entity_poly.entity_id
_entity_poly.type
_entity_poly.pdbx_seq_one_letter_code
_entity_poly.pdbx_strand_id
1 'polypeptide(L)'
;MQKSVSKEHYNMPKIPIIMVDDDDLERYIMSRAIHESGLECEIHEFTAGDHFLEVFSDTSRYTEMIGKDALPASVLLDINMPRMDGFEVLEKIAELRNEGHLLPDCFFLLMVTSSNSDADRKTAGEYNFVKEYMVKPLNVESLKSVLNKYYDI
;
A
#
# COMPACT_ATOMS: atom_id res chain seq x y z
N MET A 1 26.31 -42.62 0.19
CA MET A 1 26.11 -41.69 1.31
C MET A 1 26.19 -40.26 0.75
N GLN A 2 25.09 -39.74 0.20
CA GLN A 2 24.99 -38.34 -0.22
C GLN A 2 24.44 -37.55 0.97
N LYS A 3 25.26 -36.65 1.53
CA LYS A 3 24.79 -35.68 2.51
C LYS A 3 24.03 -34.60 1.75
N SER A 4 22.71 -34.58 1.95
CA SER A 4 21.82 -33.49 1.60
C SER A 4 22.33 -32.23 2.28
N VAL A 5 22.76 -31.24 1.50
CA VAL A 5 23.01 -29.89 1.99
C VAL A 5 21.65 -29.29 2.33
N SER A 6 21.39 -29.10 3.62
CA SER A 6 20.25 -28.31 4.09
C SER A 6 20.37 -26.91 3.50
N LYS A 7 19.46 -26.55 2.59
CA LYS A 7 19.27 -25.15 2.21
C LYS A 7 18.86 -24.41 3.48
N GLU A 8 19.74 -23.57 3.99
CA GLU A 8 19.34 -22.53 4.93
C GLU A 8 18.23 -21.73 4.24
N HIS A 9 17.04 -21.73 4.82
CA HIS A 9 15.97 -20.84 4.38
C HIS A 9 16.39 -19.43 4.79
N TYR A 10 17.10 -18.74 3.90
CA TYR A 10 17.27 -17.30 4.02
C TYR A 10 15.86 -16.71 4.01
N ASN A 11 15.38 -16.28 5.19
CA ASN A 11 14.10 -15.64 5.32
C ASN A 11 14.25 -14.25 4.71
N MET A 12 14.00 -14.16 3.40
CA MET A 12 13.97 -12.89 2.68
C MET A 12 12.96 -11.97 3.38
N PRO A 13 13.28 -10.69 3.60
CA PRO A 13 12.32 -9.76 4.17
C PRO A 13 11.10 -9.69 3.26
N LYS A 14 9.91 -9.87 3.84
CA LYS A 14 8.64 -9.76 3.11
C LYS A 14 8.42 -8.31 2.72
N ILE A 15 7.80 -8.10 1.56
CA ILE A 15 7.43 -6.76 1.09
C ILE A 15 6.22 -6.26 1.91
N PRO A 16 6.32 -5.13 2.62
CA PRO A 16 5.18 -4.58 3.35
C PRO A 16 4.18 -3.94 2.39
N ILE A 17 2.92 -4.31 2.51
CA ILE A 17 1.79 -3.67 1.81
C ILE A 17 0.85 -3.12 2.86
N ILE A 18 0.56 -1.84 2.79
CA ILE A 18 -0.41 -1.19 3.65
C ILE A 18 -1.71 -1.08 2.86
N MET A 19 -2.81 -1.58 3.40
CA MET A 19 -4.12 -1.53 2.78
C MET A 19 -5.06 -0.68 3.64
N VAL A 20 -5.57 0.42 3.08
CA VAL A 20 -6.43 1.38 3.78
C VAL A 20 -7.77 1.43 3.06
N ASP A 21 -8.79 0.84 3.67
CA ASP A 21 -10.12 0.67 3.08
C ASP A 21 -11.11 0.34 4.20
N ASP A 22 -12.27 0.99 4.26
CA ASP A 22 -13.24 0.76 5.34
C ASP A 22 -14.10 -0.49 5.14
N ASP A 23 -14.16 -1.04 3.92
CA ASP A 23 -14.97 -2.22 3.62
C ASP A 23 -14.20 -3.53 3.88
N ASP A 24 -14.68 -4.29 4.87
CA ASP A 24 -14.07 -5.57 5.28
C ASP A 24 -14.05 -6.62 4.16
N LEU A 25 -15.08 -6.65 3.32
CA LEU A 25 -15.18 -7.63 2.23
C LEU A 25 -14.22 -7.27 1.11
N GLU A 26 -14.13 -5.98 0.76
CA GLU A 26 -13.18 -5.52 -0.26
C GLU A 26 -11.73 -5.75 0.17
N ARG A 27 -11.38 -5.42 1.42
CA ARG A 27 -10.06 -5.76 1.99
C ARG A 27 -9.76 -7.24 1.90
N TYR A 28 -10.70 -8.10 2.29
CA TYR A 28 -10.51 -9.55 2.20
C TYR A 28 -10.26 -10.02 0.76
N ILE A 29 -11.02 -9.51 -0.21
CA ILE A 29 -10.87 -9.86 -1.63
C ILE A 29 -9.50 -9.41 -2.15
N MET A 30 -9.08 -8.17 -1.83
CA MET A 30 -7.79 -7.63 -2.25
C MET A 30 -6.62 -8.38 -1.61
N SER A 31 -6.68 -8.65 -0.30
CA SER A 31 -5.68 -9.42 0.43
C SER A 31 -5.48 -10.80 -0.19
N ARG A 32 -6.59 -11.49 -0.51
CA ARG A 32 -6.54 -12.76 -1.24
C ARG A 32 -5.89 -12.61 -2.62
N ALA A 33 -6.25 -11.57 -3.38
CA ALA A 33 -5.71 -11.36 -4.71
C ALA A 33 -4.20 -11.06 -4.70
N ILE A 34 -3.73 -10.32 -3.70
CA ILE A 34 -2.30 -10.07 -3.44
C ILE A 34 -1.58 -11.38 -3.14
N HIS A 35 -2.11 -12.21 -2.24
CA HIS A 35 -1.51 -13.52 -1.93
C HIS A 35 -1.47 -14.46 -3.14
N GLU A 36 -2.51 -14.44 -3.98
CA GLU A 36 -2.57 -15.22 -5.22
C GLU A 36 -1.64 -14.70 -6.32
N SER A 37 -1.08 -13.49 -6.20
CA SER A 37 -0.14 -12.92 -7.18
C SER A 37 1.22 -13.63 -7.19
N GLY A 38 1.60 -14.30 -6.10
CA GLY A 38 2.91 -14.91 -5.86
C GLY A 38 3.92 -13.98 -5.16
N LEU A 39 3.52 -12.76 -4.80
CA LEU A 39 4.32 -11.81 -4.05
C LEU A 39 4.50 -12.27 -2.58
N GLU A 40 5.75 -12.44 -2.14
CA GLU A 40 6.09 -12.67 -0.74
C GLU A 40 5.95 -11.35 0.05
N CYS A 41 4.75 -11.10 0.56
CA CYS A 41 4.40 -9.85 1.25
C CYS A 41 3.83 -10.08 2.65
N GLU A 42 3.82 -8.99 3.41
CA GLU A 42 3.09 -8.83 4.66
C GLU A 42 2.09 -7.68 4.50
N ILE A 43 0.81 -7.94 4.80
CA ILE A 43 -0.27 -6.97 4.60
C ILE A 43 -0.63 -6.37 5.96
N HIS A 44 -0.59 -5.05 6.07
CA HIS A 44 -1.02 -4.27 7.22
C HIS A 44 -2.31 -3.52 6.87
N GLU A 45 -3.40 -3.82 7.56
CA GLU A 45 -4.72 -3.28 7.24
C GLU A 45 -5.11 -2.11 8.15
N PHE A 46 -5.72 -1.09 7.55
CA PHE A 46 -6.35 0.04 8.22
C PHE A 46 -7.77 0.19 7.70
N THR A 47 -8.73 0.38 8.59
CA THR A 47 -10.15 0.53 8.25
C THR A 47 -10.59 1.98 8.14
N ALA A 48 -9.65 2.93 8.29
CA ALA A 48 -9.92 4.35 8.28
C ALA A 48 -8.63 5.16 8.01
N GLY A 49 -8.76 6.26 7.27
CA GLY A 49 -7.64 7.14 6.91
C GLY A 49 -7.00 7.86 8.10
N ASP A 50 -7.79 8.23 9.11
CA ASP A 50 -7.32 8.90 10.33
C ASP A 50 -6.39 8.01 11.16
N HIS A 51 -6.77 6.75 11.37
CA HIS A 51 -5.94 5.77 12.06
C HIS A 51 -4.66 5.45 11.26
N PHE A 52 -4.74 5.38 9.93
CA PHE A 52 -3.57 5.22 9.08
C PHE A 52 -2.59 6.40 9.24
N LEU A 53 -3.07 7.64 9.18
CA LEU A 53 -2.24 8.83 9.36
C LEU A 53 -1.58 8.90 10.75
N GLU A 54 -2.28 8.47 11.80
CA GLU A 54 -1.73 8.42 13.17
C GLU A 54 -0.49 7.52 13.24
N VAL A 55 -0.51 6.37 12.58
CA VAL A 55 0.63 5.46 12.52
C VAL A 55 1.69 5.96 11.54
N PHE A 56 1.27 6.47 10.38
CA PHE A 56 2.17 6.90 9.30
C PHE A 56 3.01 8.12 9.67
N SER A 57 2.44 9.06 10.43
CA SER A 57 3.11 10.29 10.88
C SER A 57 4.08 10.07 12.05
N ASP A 58 4.00 8.92 12.72
CA ASP A 58 4.93 8.51 13.76
C ASP A 58 5.94 7.49 13.19
N THR A 59 7.12 7.99 12.80
CA THR A 59 8.20 7.17 12.23
C THR A 59 8.55 5.97 13.11
N SER A 60 8.43 6.09 14.43
CA SER A 60 8.77 5.00 15.35
C SER A 60 7.75 3.87 15.29
N ARG A 61 6.45 4.21 15.36
CA ARG A 61 5.35 3.25 15.22
C ARG A 61 5.31 2.62 13.84
N TYR A 62 5.53 3.43 12.80
CA TYR A 62 5.61 2.94 11.44
C TYR A 62 6.74 1.92 11.27
N THR A 63 7.94 2.26 11.75
CA THR A 63 9.12 1.38 11.67
C THR A 63 8.96 0.10 12.49
N GLU A 64 8.29 0.17 13.64
CA GLU A 64 7.94 -1.00 14.45
C GLU A 64 6.97 -1.93 13.71
N MET A 65 5.99 -1.35 12.99
CA MET A 65 5.01 -2.10 12.21
C MET A 65 5.63 -2.80 11.00
N ILE A 66 6.39 -2.09 10.16
CA ILE A 66 6.89 -2.63 8.89
C ILE A 66 8.28 -3.28 9.00
N GLY A 67 9.05 -2.97 10.04
CA GLY A 67 10.44 -3.38 10.18
C GLY A 67 11.45 -2.40 9.56
N LYS A 68 12.63 -2.29 10.19
CA LYS A 68 13.69 -1.31 9.83
C LYS A 68 14.29 -1.51 8.43
N ASP A 69 14.27 -2.75 7.93
CA ASP A 69 14.89 -3.13 6.66
C ASP A 69 13.85 -3.38 5.55
N ALA A 70 12.58 -3.06 5.80
CA ALA A 70 11.51 -3.28 4.85
C ALA A 70 11.51 -2.16 3.79
N LEU A 71 12.00 -2.52 2.60
CA LEU A 71 12.06 -1.68 1.40
C LEU A 71 10.65 -1.42 0.84
N PRO A 72 10.48 -0.36 0.04
CA PRO A 72 9.40 0.61 0.20
C PRO A 72 8.03 -0.04 0.29
N ALA A 73 7.28 0.36 1.32
CA ALA A 73 5.90 -0.07 1.46
C ALA A 73 5.06 0.51 0.31
N SER A 74 4.25 -0.34 -0.29
CA SER A 74 3.12 0.11 -1.12
C SER A 74 1.96 0.44 -0.21
N VAL A 75 1.34 1.61 -0.40
CA VAL A 75 0.05 1.91 0.21
C VAL A 75 -1.05 1.77 -0.83
N LEU A 76 -1.90 0.76 -0.66
CA LEU A 76 -3.16 0.59 -1.35
C LEU A 76 -4.23 1.41 -0.60
N LEU A 77 -4.59 2.58 -1.13
CA LEU A 77 -5.51 3.51 -0.47
C LEU A 77 -6.83 3.61 -1.23
N ASP A 78 -7.94 3.25 -0.58
CA ASP A 78 -9.27 3.56 -1.09
C ASP A 78 -9.57 5.06 -1.01
N ILE A 79 -10.25 5.60 -2.03
CA ILE A 79 -10.66 7.00 -2.03
C ILE A 79 -11.95 7.21 -1.25
N ASN A 80 -12.92 6.30 -1.35
CA ASN A 80 -14.28 6.52 -0.88
C ASN A 80 -14.50 5.97 0.54
N MET A 81 -13.77 6.51 1.51
CA MET A 81 -13.89 6.12 2.92
C MET A 81 -14.72 7.13 3.74
N PRO A 82 -15.47 6.68 4.76
CA PRO A 82 -16.21 7.55 5.66
C PRO A 82 -15.26 8.31 6.60
N ARG A 83 -15.70 9.50 7.04
CA ARG A 83 -14.99 10.44 7.93
C ARG A 83 -13.76 11.11 7.33
N MET A 84 -12.93 10.37 6.61
CA MET A 84 -11.76 10.89 5.92
C MET A 84 -11.57 10.12 4.63
N ASP A 85 -11.67 10.82 3.50
CA ASP A 85 -11.50 10.24 2.18
C ASP A 85 -10.01 10.08 1.81
N GLY A 86 -9.73 9.32 0.75
CA GLY A 86 -8.35 9.07 0.33
C GLY A 86 -7.63 10.32 -0.16
N PHE A 87 -8.31 11.32 -0.72
CA PHE A 87 -7.67 12.58 -1.11
C PHE A 87 -7.31 13.42 0.12
N GLU A 88 -8.13 13.43 1.17
CA GLU A 88 -7.80 14.06 2.45
C GLU A 88 -6.57 13.42 3.10
N VAL A 89 -6.41 12.09 2.98
CA VAL A 89 -5.18 11.39 3.41
C VAL A 89 -3.95 11.87 2.62
N LEU A 90 -4.06 11.97 1.28
CA LEU A 90 -2.96 12.43 0.43
C LEU A 90 -2.57 13.88 0.73
N GLU A 91 -3.56 14.76 0.88
CA GLU A 91 -3.32 16.16 1.22
C GLU A 91 -2.59 16.26 2.55
N LYS A 92 -3.01 15.50 3.57
CA LYS A 92 -2.34 15.52 4.87
C LYS A 92 -0.89 15.04 4.80
N ILE A 93 -0.62 14.03 3.98
CA ILE A 93 0.75 13.56 3.73
C ILE A 93 1.57 14.63 3.01
N ALA A 94 0.99 15.32 2.03
CA ALA A 94 1.65 16.41 1.32
C ALA A 94 1.99 17.58 2.26
N GLU A 95 1.07 17.97 3.14
CA GLU A 95 1.30 18.97 4.19
C GLU A 95 2.49 18.58 5.08
N LEU A 96 2.48 17.36 5.63
CA LEU A 96 3.56 16.86 6.49
C LEU A 96 4.92 16.87 5.78
N ARG A 97 4.96 16.50 4.49
CA ARG A 97 6.18 16.58 3.67
C ARG A 97 6.66 18.03 3.50
N ASN A 98 5.74 18.95 3.23
CA ASN A 98 6.04 20.37 3.05
C ASN A 98 6.52 21.04 4.35
N GLU A 99 6.02 20.58 5.49
CA GLU A 99 6.45 20.99 6.83
C GLU A 99 7.82 20.40 7.23
N GLY A 100 8.39 19.51 6.41
CA GLY A 100 9.71 18.92 6.62
C GLY A 100 9.72 17.71 7.55
N HIS A 101 8.58 17.06 7.78
CA HIS A 101 8.53 15.81 8.54
C HIS A 101 9.28 14.69 7.78
N LEU A 102 10.06 13.91 8.53
CA LEU A 102 10.68 12.69 8.02
C LEU A 102 9.61 11.59 7.94
N LEU A 103 8.90 11.57 6.82
CA LEU A 103 7.95 10.50 6.52
C LEU A 103 8.69 9.28 5.94
N PRO A 104 8.14 8.07 6.14
CA PRO A 104 8.69 6.87 5.52
C PRO A 104 8.75 6.98 3.99
N ASP A 105 9.75 6.35 3.38
CA ASP A 105 9.84 6.24 1.92
C ASP A 105 8.87 5.16 1.44
N CYS A 106 7.69 5.60 1.03
CA CYS A 106 6.63 4.76 0.50
C CYS A 106 6.04 5.39 -0.76
N PHE A 107 5.47 4.54 -1.61
CA PHE A 107 4.70 4.98 -2.77
C PHE A 107 3.25 4.53 -2.64
N PHE A 108 2.34 5.35 -3.18
CA PHE A 108 0.91 5.15 -3.06
C PHE A 108 0.35 4.64 -4.39
N LEU A 109 -0.49 3.62 -4.27
CA LEU A 109 -1.33 3.08 -5.34
C LEU A 109 -2.78 3.37 -4.93
N LEU A 110 -3.43 4.31 -5.62
CA LEU A 110 -4.79 4.71 -5.30
C LEU A 110 -5.80 3.73 -5.88
N MET A 111 -6.84 3.44 -5.12
CA MET A 111 -7.92 2.52 -5.49
C MET A 111 -9.25 3.25 -5.38
N VAL A 112 -10.13 3.07 -6.37
CA VAL A 112 -11.48 3.66 -6.34
C VAL A 112 -12.57 2.64 -6.63
N THR A 113 -13.66 2.70 -5.86
CA THR A 113 -14.82 1.82 -5.97
C THR A 113 -15.68 2.07 -7.22
N SER A 114 -15.79 3.30 -7.74
CA SER A 114 -16.54 3.53 -8.99
C SER A 114 -16.29 4.87 -9.72
N SER A 115 -16.38 4.77 -11.04
CA SER A 115 -16.12 5.76 -12.10
C SER A 115 -14.64 6.10 -12.34
N ASN A 116 -14.22 5.91 -13.60
CA ASN A 116 -13.00 6.49 -14.14
C ASN A 116 -13.24 8.00 -14.30
N SER A 117 -13.29 8.72 -13.18
CA SER A 117 -13.33 10.17 -13.14
C SER A 117 -11.99 10.69 -13.65
N ASP A 118 -11.98 11.28 -14.83
CA ASP A 118 -10.79 11.95 -15.36
C ASP A 118 -10.34 13.08 -14.42
N ALA A 119 -11.27 13.67 -13.65
CA ALA A 119 -10.96 14.64 -12.62
C ALA A 119 -10.18 14.01 -11.47
N ASP A 120 -10.63 12.87 -10.94
CA ASP A 120 -9.98 12.19 -9.81
C ASP A 120 -8.59 11.67 -10.22
N ARG A 121 -8.48 11.11 -11.43
CA ARG A 121 -7.17 10.71 -11.99
C ARG A 121 -6.23 11.89 -12.15
N LYS A 122 -6.75 13.06 -12.55
CA LYS A 122 -5.95 14.28 -12.66
C LYS A 122 -5.50 14.76 -11.29
N THR A 123 -6.40 14.86 -10.32
CA THR A 123 -6.09 15.26 -8.93
C THR A 123 -5.09 14.30 -8.30
N ALA A 124 -5.27 12.99 -8.46
CA ALA A 124 -4.31 11.98 -8.02
C ALA A 124 -2.89 12.21 -8.60
N GLY A 125 -2.81 12.61 -9.87
CA GLY A 125 -1.55 12.91 -10.55
C GLY A 125 -0.83 14.18 -10.08
N GLU A 126 -1.48 15.02 -9.27
CA GLU A 126 -0.85 16.21 -8.68
C GLU A 126 0.09 15.83 -7.51
N TYR A 127 -0.11 14.66 -6.90
CA TYR A 127 0.72 14.14 -5.82
C TYR A 127 1.87 13.28 -6.37
N ASN A 128 3.11 13.77 -6.30
CA ASN A 128 4.29 13.09 -6.89
C ASN A 128 4.61 11.69 -6.30
N PHE A 129 4.05 11.38 -5.13
CA PHE A 129 4.18 10.12 -4.41
C PHE A 129 3.07 9.11 -4.73
N VAL A 130 2.05 9.51 -5.48
CA VAL A 130 1.07 8.62 -6.10
C VAL A 130 1.66 8.09 -7.40
N LYS A 131 1.69 6.77 -7.56
CA LYS A 131 2.31 6.11 -8.73
C LYS A 131 1.29 5.48 -9.66
N GLU A 132 0.18 5.00 -9.12
CA GLU A 132 -0.90 4.42 -9.91
C GLU A 132 -2.27 4.84 -9.39
N TYR A 133 -3.24 4.83 -10.30
CA TYR A 133 -4.66 5.01 -10.01
C TYR A 133 -5.40 3.81 -10.62
N MET A 134 -6.07 3.03 -9.76
CA MET A 134 -6.70 1.77 -10.12
C MET A 134 -8.21 1.83 -9.84
N VAL A 135 -8.99 1.25 -10.74
CA VAL A 135 -10.45 1.18 -10.63
C VAL A 135 -10.85 -0.22 -10.19
N LYS A 136 -11.57 -0.34 -9.08
CA LYS A 136 -12.13 -1.60 -8.56
C LYS A 136 -13.24 -2.12 -9.50
N PRO A 137 -13.52 -3.44 -9.50
CA PRO A 137 -12.88 -4.48 -8.69
C PRO A 137 -11.48 -4.82 -9.21
N LEU A 138 -10.49 -4.85 -8.31
CA LEU A 138 -9.15 -5.28 -8.64
C LEU A 138 -9.10 -6.81 -8.68
N ASN A 139 -8.63 -7.36 -9.79
CA ASN A 139 -8.38 -8.79 -9.91
C ASN A 139 -6.88 -9.11 -9.76
N VAL A 140 -6.56 -10.38 -9.55
CA VAL A 140 -5.19 -10.88 -9.37
C VAL A 140 -4.26 -10.39 -10.48
N GLU A 141 -4.70 -10.41 -11.73
CA GLU A 141 -3.90 -10.03 -12.89
C GLU A 141 -3.59 -8.53 -12.91
N SER A 142 -4.58 -7.68 -12.60
CA SER A 142 -4.42 -6.23 -12.53
C SER A 142 -3.50 -5.80 -11.38
N LEU A 143 -3.66 -6.40 -10.20
CA LEU A 143 -2.79 -6.15 -9.05
C LEU A 143 -1.37 -6.63 -9.34
N LYS A 144 -1.21 -7.85 -9.85
CA LYS A 144 0.09 -8.40 -10.22
C LYS A 144 0.79 -7.50 -11.25
N SER A 145 0.10 -7.10 -12.31
CA SER A 145 0.64 -6.22 -13.34
C SER A 145 1.18 -4.90 -12.77
N VAL A 146 0.46 -4.30 -11.82
CA VAL A 146 0.92 -3.08 -11.15
C VAL A 146 2.09 -3.36 -10.20
N LEU A 147 2.00 -4.40 -9.37
CA LEU A 147 3.04 -4.75 -8.41
C LEU A 147 4.36 -5.12 -9.12
N ASN A 148 4.32 -5.81 -10.26
CA ASN A 148 5.47 -6.12 -11.12
C ASN A 148 6.21 -4.88 -11.64
N LYS A 149 5.60 -3.68 -11.64
CA LYS A 149 6.29 -2.44 -12.04
C LYS A 149 7.23 -1.92 -10.95
N TYR A 150 6.98 -2.30 -9.70
CA TYR A 150 7.68 -1.76 -8.51
C TYR A 150 8.44 -2.83 -7.74
N TYR A 151 8.06 -4.10 -7.89
CA TYR A 151 8.68 -5.25 -7.27
C TYR A 151 9.06 -6.27 -8.35
N ASP A 152 10.27 -6.81 -8.26
CA ASP A 152 10.73 -7.86 -9.17
C ASP A 152 10.10 -9.22 -8.78
N ILE A 153 8.86 -9.47 -9.23
CA ILE A 153 8.10 -10.72 -9.01
C ILE A 153 7.71 -11.47 -10.29
#